data_AF-A0A225VJM2-F1
#
_entry.id   AF-A0A225VJM2-F1
#
_cell.length_a   1.000
_cell.length_b   1.000
_cell.length_c   1.000
_cell.angle_alpha   90.00
_cell.angle_beta   90.00
_cell.angle_gamma   90.00
#
_symmetry.space_group_name_H-M   'P 1'
#
loop_
_entity.id
_entity.type
_entity.pdbx_description
1 polymer ?
#
loop_
_entity_poly.entity_id
_entity_poly.type
_entity_poly.pdbx_seq_one_letter_code
_entity_poly.pdbx_strand_id
1 'polypeptide(L)'
;MAPAMVAAYSIAMNGVDCVDHVRCTNPSMRKEQRLSMCLLTWVLDLSLINASALMQQIRKEQTDREHFENLKYEFVNRLSHLNWPSQKRNALKRNRSEATPSYIPDREELHILTPNSRERSSGKLVCHLCRLQGIKTTKSSFGCTKCEVGFRVECFAVAHFKDAFHNVTPNVAAVLQAPNNAGNGKPSSKPRKRINNSITSLDELTKRTPCTLPQGRLTPCKLSPRAGYVGFHDKQPVVFYTNDLASTPSARVLDGENSEAISCCHGLYPIRRWTENRVLYRKTFMAPAMVAAYSIAMNGVDCVDHVRCTNPSMRKEQRLSMCLLTWVLDLSLINASALMQQIRKEQTDREHFENLKYEFVNRLSHLNWPSQKRNALKRNRSEATPSYIPDREELHILTPNSRERSSGKLVCHLCRLQGIKTTKSSFGCTKCEVGFRVECFAVAHFKDAFHNVTPNVAAVLQAPNNAGNGKPSSKPRKRINNSITSLDELVLRK
;
A
#
# COMPACT_ATOMS: atom_id res chain seq x y z
N MET A 1 37.01 -42.13 14.31
CA MET A 1 35.81 -41.42 14.80
C MET A 1 36.04 -39.94 14.63
N ALA A 2 35.12 -39.20 13.97
CA ALA A 2 35.25 -37.75 13.87
C ALA A 2 35.01 -37.11 15.25
N PRO A 3 35.73 -36.04 15.62
CA PRO A 3 35.48 -35.33 16.88
C PRO A 3 34.01 -34.87 16.94
N ALA A 4 33.38 -34.99 18.12
CA ALA A 4 31.97 -34.63 18.31
C ALA A 4 31.66 -33.18 17.86
N MET A 5 32.64 -32.29 17.97
CA MET A 5 32.56 -30.91 17.49
C MET A 5 32.42 -30.81 15.96
N VAL A 6 33.13 -31.66 15.23
CA VAL A 6 33.06 -31.75 13.77
C VAL A 6 31.72 -32.33 13.33
N ALA A 7 31.20 -33.33 14.04
CA ALA A 7 29.88 -33.90 13.79
C ALA A 7 28.76 -32.87 14.03
N ALA A 8 28.81 -32.11 15.13
CA ALA A 8 27.83 -31.06 15.42
C ALA A 8 27.89 -29.91 14.40
N TYR A 9 29.09 -29.52 13.99
CA TYR A 9 29.29 -28.50 12.95
C TYR A 9 28.71 -28.95 11.59
N SER A 10 28.96 -30.20 11.18
CA SER A 10 28.42 -30.75 9.94
C SER A 10 26.89 -30.84 9.94
N ILE A 11 26.26 -31.11 11.09
CA ILE A 11 24.79 -31.14 11.20
C ILE A 11 24.20 -29.72 11.12
N ALA A 12 24.82 -28.73 11.75
CA ALA A 12 24.33 -27.35 11.77
C ALA A 12 24.51 -26.63 10.42
N MET A 13 25.63 -26.84 9.72
CA MET A 13 25.94 -26.15 8.47
C MET A 13 25.00 -26.55 7.32
N ASN A 14 24.47 -27.77 7.34
CA ASN A 14 23.54 -28.24 6.31
C ASN A 14 22.16 -27.59 6.41
N GLY A 15 21.82 -26.85 7.47
CA GLY A 15 20.49 -26.27 7.65
C GLY A 15 20.12 -25.25 6.56
N VAL A 16 21.07 -24.39 6.18
CA VAL A 16 20.84 -23.38 5.13
C VAL A 16 20.77 -24.05 3.75
N ASP A 17 21.68 -25.00 3.49
CA ASP A 17 21.71 -25.75 2.24
C ASP A 17 20.45 -26.61 2.06
N CYS A 18 19.89 -27.15 3.14
CA CYS A 18 18.62 -27.87 3.11
C CYS A 18 17.44 -26.94 2.75
N VAL A 19 17.38 -25.74 3.30
CA VAL A 19 16.33 -24.75 2.94
C VAL A 19 16.49 -24.33 1.49
N ASP A 20 17.72 -24.08 1.04
CA ASP A 20 17.99 -23.70 -0.34
C ASP A 20 17.73 -24.86 -1.32
N HIS A 21 17.97 -26.11 -0.91
CA HIS A 21 17.63 -27.31 -1.68
C HIS A 21 16.11 -27.50 -1.80
N VAL A 22 15.36 -27.37 -0.70
CA VAL A 22 13.88 -27.41 -0.71
C VAL A 22 13.31 -26.30 -1.60
N ARG A 23 13.92 -25.11 -1.58
CA ARG A 23 13.56 -24.00 -2.47
C ARG A 23 13.89 -24.31 -3.94
N CYS A 24 15.07 -24.85 -4.23
CA CYS A 24 15.52 -25.14 -5.60
C CYS A 24 14.74 -26.29 -6.26
N THR A 25 14.26 -27.25 -5.48
CA THR A 25 13.41 -28.35 -5.97
C THR A 25 11.98 -27.89 -6.25
N ASN A 26 11.52 -26.82 -5.58
CA ASN A 26 10.16 -26.30 -5.68
C ASN A 26 10.11 -24.76 -5.87
N PRO A 27 10.76 -24.18 -6.90
CA PRO A 27 10.84 -22.73 -7.03
C PRO A 27 9.51 -22.14 -7.50
N SER A 28 9.07 -21.03 -6.89
CA SER A 28 8.00 -20.19 -7.46
C SER A 28 8.55 -19.16 -8.46
N MET A 29 9.86 -19.20 -8.70
CA MET A 29 10.61 -18.28 -9.52
C MET A 29 10.19 -18.36 -11.00
N ARG A 30 9.89 -17.21 -11.61
CA ARG A 30 9.70 -17.08 -13.06
C ARG A 30 10.95 -16.50 -13.70
N LYS A 31 11.17 -16.73 -14.99
CA LYS A 31 12.23 -16.04 -15.76
C LYS A 31 11.89 -14.55 -15.83
N GLU A 32 12.36 -13.79 -14.86
CA GLU A 32 12.06 -12.36 -14.70
C GLU A 32 13.37 -11.58 -14.57
N GLN A 33 13.56 -10.53 -15.38
CA GLN A 33 14.80 -9.73 -15.35
C GLN A 33 14.80 -8.69 -14.22
N ARG A 34 13.66 -8.47 -13.57
CA ARG A 34 13.50 -7.44 -12.53
C ARG A 34 13.86 -8.02 -11.17
N LEU A 35 14.95 -7.54 -10.58
CA LEU A 35 15.44 -7.94 -9.26
C LEU A 35 14.34 -7.89 -8.17
N SER A 36 13.42 -6.92 -8.23
CA SER A 36 12.31 -6.80 -7.27
C SER A 36 11.33 -7.97 -7.33
N MET A 37 11.10 -8.54 -8.51
CA MET A 37 10.24 -9.70 -8.67
C MET A 37 10.95 -10.98 -8.23
N CYS A 38 12.25 -11.09 -8.50
CA CYS A 38 13.06 -12.20 -7.99
C CYS A 38 13.05 -12.22 -6.46
N LEU A 39 13.25 -11.07 -5.82
CA LEU A 39 13.15 -10.93 -4.36
C LEU A 39 11.77 -11.29 -3.82
N LEU A 40 10.69 -10.86 -4.49
CA LEU A 40 9.33 -11.20 -4.07
C LEU A 40 9.07 -12.71 -4.14
N THR A 41 9.47 -13.38 -5.23
CA THR A 41 9.36 -14.84 -5.34
C THR A 41 10.19 -15.55 -4.28
N TRP A 42 11.36 -15.00 -3.95
CA TRP A 42 12.24 -15.54 -2.91
C TRP A 42 11.60 -15.47 -1.52
N VAL A 43 11.01 -14.32 -1.17
CA VAL A 43 10.31 -14.11 0.10
C VAL A 43 9.05 -14.99 0.20
N LEU A 44 8.34 -15.18 -0.91
CA LEU A 44 7.19 -16.09 -0.95
C LEU A 44 7.60 -17.55 -0.70
N ASP A 45 8.67 -18.03 -1.34
CA ASP A 45 9.16 -19.39 -1.15
C ASP A 45 9.60 -19.64 0.31
N LEU A 46 10.30 -18.67 0.92
CA LEU A 46 10.67 -18.74 2.34
C LEU A 46 9.46 -18.72 3.27
N SER A 47 8.46 -17.89 2.96
CA SER A 47 7.22 -17.82 3.76
C SER A 47 6.48 -19.15 3.72
N LEU A 48 6.46 -19.84 2.57
CA LEU A 48 5.86 -21.17 2.42
C LEU A 48 6.64 -22.26 3.17
N ILE A 49 7.98 -22.23 3.10
CA ILE A 49 8.84 -23.16 3.86
C ILE A 49 8.61 -23.00 5.36
N ASN A 50 8.58 -21.76 5.85
CA ASN A 50 8.32 -21.45 7.26
C ASN A 50 6.90 -21.88 7.68
N ALA A 51 5.89 -21.60 6.85
CA ALA A 51 4.52 -22.02 7.12
C ALA A 51 4.41 -23.55 7.19
N SER A 52 5.09 -24.28 6.29
CA SER A 52 5.11 -25.74 6.32
C SER A 52 5.82 -26.28 7.57
N ALA A 53 6.96 -25.71 7.96
CA ALA A 53 7.68 -26.13 9.16
C ALA A 53 6.81 -25.93 10.42
N LEU A 54 6.11 -24.79 10.50
CA LEU A 54 5.16 -24.50 11.58
C LEU A 54 3.98 -25.48 11.58
N MET A 55 3.38 -25.74 10.41
CA MET A 55 2.28 -26.70 10.26
C MET A 55 2.70 -28.11 10.67
N GLN A 56 3.90 -28.56 10.28
CA GLN A 56 4.45 -29.85 10.71
C GLN A 56 4.68 -29.88 12.23
N GLN A 57 5.14 -28.78 12.83
CA GLN A 57 5.33 -28.70 14.27
C GLN A 57 4.00 -28.74 15.05
N ILE A 58 2.95 -28.09 14.53
CA ILE A 58 1.59 -28.15 15.08
C ILE A 58 0.99 -29.54 14.92
N ARG A 59 1.24 -30.20 13.77
CA ARG A 59 0.74 -31.55 13.45
C ARG A 59 1.57 -32.68 14.04
N LYS A 60 2.60 -32.42 14.88
CA LYS A 60 3.34 -33.50 15.56
C LYS A 60 2.46 -34.42 16.43
N GLU A 61 1.20 -34.05 16.69
CA GLU A 61 0.17 -34.86 17.36
C GLU A 61 -0.70 -35.70 16.39
N GLN A 62 -0.56 -35.55 15.06
CA GLN A 62 -1.29 -36.33 14.04
C GLN A 62 -0.32 -37.10 13.14
N THR A 63 -0.51 -38.42 13.04
CA THR A 63 0.41 -39.40 12.48
C THR A 63 0.62 -39.36 10.96
N ASP A 64 -0.10 -38.53 10.21
CA ASP A 64 0.02 -38.49 8.75
C ASP A 64 0.95 -37.36 8.26
N ARG A 65 2.11 -37.79 7.77
CA ARG A 65 3.17 -36.93 7.23
C ARG A 65 2.85 -36.54 5.79
N GLU A 66 2.02 -35.53 5.60
CA GLU A 66 1.81 -34.94 4.27
C GLU A 66 3.11 -34.35 3.69
N HIS A 67 3.36 -34.61 2.40
CA HIS A 67 4.53 -34.07 1.69
C HIS A 67 4.38 -32.56 1.43
N PHE A 68 5.50 -31.83 1.50
CA PHE A 68 5.58 -30.37 1.27
C PHE A 68 4.91 -29.93 -0.06
N GLU A 69 5.00 -30.77 -1.10
CA GLU A 69 4.39 -30.50 -2.40
C GLU A 69 2.86 -30.43 -2.35
N ASN A 70 2.23 -31.28 -1.53
CA ASN A 70 0.77 -31.26 -1.34
C ASN A 70 0.33 -29.99 -0.60
N LEU A 71 1.10 -29.55 0.40
CA LEU A 71 0.85 -28.30 1.11
C LEU A 71 0.97 -27.07 0.18
N LYS A 72 1.98 -27.05 -0.70
CA LYS A 72 2.14 -25.98 -1.68
C LYS A 72 0.99 -25.98 -2.69
N TYR A 73 0.61 -27.15 -3.19
CA TYR A 73 -0.52 -27.32 -4.11
C TYR A 73 -1.85 -26.89 -3.49
N GLU A 74 -2.11 -27.31 -2.25
CA GLU A 74 -3.31 -26.95 -1.51
C GLU A 74 -3.37 -25.45 -1.22
N PHE A 75 -2.26 -24.84 -0.80
CA PHE A 75 -2.18 -23.40 -0.57
C PHE A 75 -2.39 -22.59 -1.85
N VAL A 76 -1.77 -23.00 -2.97
CA VAL A 76 -1.95 -22.38 -4.28
C VAL A 76 -3.39 -22.57 -4.77
N ASN A 77 -4.02 -23.72 -4.55
CA ASN A 77 -5.43 -23.96 -4.87
C ASN A 77 -6.36 -23.09 -4.02
N ARG A 78 -6.12 -22.98 -2.71
CA ARG A 78 -6.90 -22.10 -1.83
C ARG A 78 -6.78 -20.64 -2.25
N LEU A 79 -5.58 -20.16 -2.61
CA LEU A 79 -5.35 -18.80 -3.11
C LEU A 79 -5.93 -18.56 -4.51
N SER A 80 -5.87 -19.55 -5.40
CA SER A 80 -6.45 -19.44 -6.74
C SER A 80 -7.97 -19.41 -6.65
N HIS A 81 -8.61 -20.18 -5.78
CA HIS A 81 -10.05 -20.08 -5.52
C HIS A 81 -10.50 -18.71 -4.97
N LEU A 82 -9.63 -18.02 -4.22
CA LEU A 82 -9.91 -16.66 -3.70
C LEU A 82 -9.79 -15.56 -4.77
N ASN A 83 -8.92 -15.74 -5.78
CA ASN A 83 -8.64 -14.70 -6.81
C ASN A 83 -9.25 -14.97 -8.21
N TRP A 84 -9.54 -16.24 -8.53
CA TRP A 84 -10.02 -16.68 -9.84
C TRP A 84 -11.40 -16.15 -10.27
N PRO A 85 -12.40 -15.96 -9.37
CA PRO A 85 -13.70 -15.44 -9.77
C PRO A 85 -13.65 -14.04 -10.39
N SER A 86 -12.65 -13.24 -10.05
CA SER A 86 -12.51 -11.86 -10.53
C SER A 86 -11.85 -11.77 -11.91
N GLN A 87 -10.92 -12.68 -12.26
CA GLN A 87 -10.27 -12.72 -13.58
C GLN A 87 -11.13 -13.37 -14.66
N LYS A 88 -11.85 -14.47 -14.34
CA LYS A 88 -12.77 -15.14 -15.30
C LYS A 88 -13.92 -14.23 -15.74
N ARG A 89 -14.34 -13.29 -14.88
CA ARG A 89 -15.36 -12.26 -15.17
C ARG A 89 -14.93 -11.24 -16.22
N ASN A 90 -13.62 -10.99 -16.37
CA ASN A 90 -13.10 -10.05 -17.38
C ASN A 90 -12.89 -10.74 -18.73
N ALA A 91 -12.60 -12.05 -18.74
CA ALA A 91 -12.47 -12.83 -19.97
C ALA A 91 -13.83 -13.16 -20.61
N LEU A 92 -14.86 -13.47 -19.82
CA LEU A 92 -16.20 -13.81 -20.36
C LEU A 92 -16.94 -12.62 -20.99
N LYS A 93 -16.57 -11.38 -20.66
CA LYS A 93 -17.21 -10.15 -21.16
C LYS A 93 -16.79 -9.77 -22.59
N ARG A 94 -15.73 -10.38 -23.15
CA ARG A 94 -15.28 -10.09 -24.52
C ARG A 94 -16.05 -10.83 -25.62
N ASN A 95 -16.91 -11.81 -25.28
CA ASN A 95 -17.54 -12.71 -26.26
C ASN A 95 -19.09 -12.67 -26.28
N ARG A 96 -19.74 -11.54 -25.98
CA ARG A 96 -21.21 -11.44 -26.12
C ARG A 96 -21.63 -10.16 -26.83
N SER A 97 -21.88 -10.28 -28.13
CA SER A 97 -22.65 -9.33 -28.93
C SER A 97 -23.99 -9.95 -29.33
N GLU A 98 -25.04 -9.13 -29.14
CA GLU A 98 -26.32 -9.11 -29.86
C GLU A 98 -27.40 -10.17 -29.55
N ALA A 99 -28.41 -9.72 -28.78
CA ALA A 99 -29.82 -10.09 -29.01
C ALA A 99 -30.71 -8.94 -28.49
N THR A 100 -31.60 -8.46 -29.34
CA THR A 100 -32.53 -7.34 -29.10
C THR A 100 -33.90 -7.88 -28.67
N PRO A 101 -34.52 -7.42 -27.57
CA PRO A 101 -35.92 -7.77 -27.27
C PRO A 101 -36.90 -6.68 -27.73
N SER A 102 -38.00 -7.13 -28.34
CA SER A 102 -39.16 -6.36 -28.77
C SER A 102 -40.07 -5.94 -27.60
N TYR A 103 -40.67 -4.76 -27.72
CA TYR A 103 -41.48 -4.07 -26.71
C TYR A 103 -43.00 -4.34 -26.86
N ILE A 104 -43.70 -4.52 -25.74
CA ILE A 104 -45.18 -4.48 -25.60
C ILE A 104 -45.49 -3.63 -24.35
N PRO A 105 -46.37 -2.60 -24.41
CA PRO A 105 -46.78 -1.83 -23.23
C PRO A 105 -48.13 -2.30 -22.66
N ASP A 106 -48.23 -2.38 -21.33
CA ASP A 106 -49.36 -1.91 -20.50
C ASP A 106 -49.37 -2.60 -19.12
N ARG A 107 -48.60 -2.06 -18.18
CA ARG A 107 -48.83 -2.12 -16.72
C ARG A 107 -48.24 -0.87 -16.08
N GLU A 108 -48.77 -0.46 -14.93
CA GLU A 108 -48.22 0.62 -14.10
C GLU A 108 -46.74 0.34 -13.79
N GLU A 109 -45.83 0.98 -14.52
CA GLU A 109 -44.41 0.66 -14.45
C GLU A 109 -43.77 1.33 -13.24
N LEU A 110 -43.28 0.51 -12.30
CA LEU A 110 -42.61 0.95 -11.09
C LEU A 110 -41.35 1.77 -11.41
N HIS A 111 -41.34 3.03 -10.97
CA HIS A 111 -40.17 3.89 -11.02
C HIS A 111 -39.23 3.56 -9.85
N ILE A 112 -38.00 3.16 -10.15
CA ILE A 112 -36.98 2.84 -9.13
C ILE A 112 -35.78 3.75 -9.31
N LEU A 113 -35.29 4.31 -8.19
CA LEU A 113 -34.08 5.11 -8.15
C LEU A 113 -32.87 4.18 -7.98
N THR A 114 -31.92 4.23 -8.93
CA THR A 114 -30.70 3.41 -8.90
C THR A 114 -29.44 4.26 -8.95
N PRO A 115 -28.30 3.79 -8.40
CA PRO A 115 -27.04 4.51 -8.53
C PRO A 115 -26.59 4.62 -9.99
N ASN A 116 -26.02 5.75 -10.38
CA ASN A 116 -25.43 5.93 -11.71
C ASN A 116 -24.17 5.08 -11.88
N SER A 117 -23.99 4.50 -13.06
CA SER A 117 -22.80 3.73 -13.41
C SER A 117 -21.59 4.66 -13.53
N ARG A 118 -20.59 4.44 -12.68
CA ARG A 118 -19.26 5.09 -12.75
C ARG A 118 -18.38 4.53 -13.87
N GLU A 119 -18.76 3.38 -14.43
CA GLU A 119 -18.01 2.73 -15.52
C GLU A 119 -18.38 3.35 -16.88
N ARG A 120 -19.64 3.75 -17.06
CA ARG A 120 -20.17 4.26 -18.34
C ARG A 120 -20.26 5.78 -18.41
N SER A 121 -20.12 6.46 -17.28
CA SER A 121 -20.21 7.92 -17.17
C SER A 121 -19.36 8.41 -16.01
N SER A 122 -19.25 9.74 -15.83
CA SER A 122 -18.64 10.32 -14.63
C SER A 122 -19.37 10.01 -13.31
N GLY A 123 -20.42 9.17 -13.34
CA GLY A 123 -21.28 8.83 -12.20
C GLY A 123 -22.19 9.96 -11.77
N LYS A 124 -22.31 11.01 -12.60
CA LYS A 124 -23.00 12.26 -12.25
C LYS A 124 -23.92 12.70 -13.40
N LEU A 125 -25.23 12.51 -13.24
CA LEU A 125 -26.27 13.03 -14.13
C LEU A 125 -26.81 14.35 -13.59
N VAL A 126 -27.27 15.26 -14.44
CA VAL A 126 -27.95 16.48 -13.97
C VAL A 126 -29.34 16.09 -13.43
N CYS A 127 -29.69 16.59 -12.24
CA CYS A 127 -31.01 16.37 -11.67
C CYS A 127 -32.09 17.01 -12.57
N HIS A 128 -33.06 16.22 -13.03
CA HIS A 128 -34.10 16.66 -13.95
C HIS A 128 -34.97 17.77 -13.34
N LEU A 129 -35.42 17.59 -12.10
CA LEU A 129 -36.31 18.55 -11.44
C LEU A 129 -35.61 19.87 -11.12
N CYS A 130 -34.36 19.83 -10.63
CA CYS A 130 -33.56 21.03 -10.43
C CYS A 130 -33.30 21.78 -11.75
N ARG A 131 -33.13 21.05 -12.86
CA ARG A 131 -32.97 21.66 -14.19
C ARG A 131 -34.24 22.40 -14.62
N LEU A 132 -35.42 21.83 -14.39
CA LEU A 132 -36.70 22.49 -14.66
C LEU A 132 -36.87 23.77 -13.84
N GLN A 133 -36.31 23.81 -12.64
CA GLN A 133 -36.31 24.99 -11.77
C GLN A 133 -35.22 26.02 -12.10
N GLY A 134 -34.41 25.81 -13.15
CA GLY A 134 -33.30 26.71 -13.47
C GLY A 134 -32.12 26.65 -12.50
N ILE A 135 -32.11 25.70 -11.56
CA ILE A 135 -31.01 25.50 -10.62
C ILE A 135 -29.85 24.84 -11.38
N LYS A 136 -28.91 25.67 -11.83
CA LYS A 136 -27.70 25.21 -12.54
C LYS A 136 -26.85 24.38 -11.57
N THR A 137 -26.28 23.27 -12.05
CA THR A 137 -25.18 22.47 -11.46
C THR A 137 -25.48 21.37 -10.44
N THR A 138 -26.74 20.99 -10.20
CA THR A 138 -27.02 19.88 -9.27
C THR A 138 -26.82 18.52 -9.94
N LYS A 139 -25.58 18.03 -9.86
CA LYS A 139 -25.22 16.66 -10.23
C LYS A 139 -25.83 15.68 -9.21
N SER A 140 -26.45 14.62 -9.69
CA SER A 140 -26.95 13.49 -8.90
C SER A 140 -26.11 12.23 -9.16
N SER A 141 -25.89 11.47 -8.10
CA SER A 141 -25.34 10.11 -8.13
C SER A 141 -26.38 9.04 -8.43
N PHE A 142 -27.65 9.42 -8.60
CA PHE A 142 -28.75 8.49 -8.86
C PHE A 142 -29.56 8.90 -10.09
N GLY A 143 -30.21 7.91 -10.70
CA GLY A 143 -31.11 8.09 -11.83
C GLY A 143 -32.28 7.12 -11.76
N CYS A 144 -33.39 7.47 -12.40
CA CYS A 144 -34.54 6.59 -12.49
C CYS A 144 -34.35 5.64 -13.68
N THR A 145 -34.42 4.33 -13.44
CA THR A 145 -34.28 3.31 -14.49
C THR A 145 -35.32 3.44 -15.59
N LYS A 146 -36.51 3.93 -15.24
CA LYS A 146 -37.63 4.05 -16.18
C LYS A 146 -37.61 5.36 -16.97
N CYS A 147 -37.33 6.48 -16.30
CA CYS A 147 -37.30 7.79 -16.95
C CYS A 147 -36.00 8.05 -17.71
N GLU A 148 -34.94 7.29 -17.42
CA GLU A 148 -33.60 7.47 -17.96
C GLU A 148 -32.95 8.84 -17.65
N VAL A 149 -33.40 9.51 -16.58
CA VAL A 149 -32.88 10.82 -16.14
C VAL A 149 -32.35 10.78 -14.71
N GLY A 150 -31.42 11.69 -14.40
CA GLY A 150 -30.85 11.84 -13.07
C GLY A 150 -31.81 12.51 -12.11
N PHE A 151 -31.86 12.05 -10.85
CA PHE A 151 -32.63 12.67 -9.79
C PHE A 151 -31.85 12.68 -8.48
N ARG A 152 -31.89 13.78 -7.72
CA ARG A 152 -31.60 13.72 -6.28
C ARG A 152 -32.68 12.87 -5.60
N VAL A 153 -32.35 12.25 -4.48
CA VAL A 153 -33.29 11.39 -3.74
C VAL A 153 -34.59 12.13 -3.43
N GLU A 154 -34.50 13.37 -2.95
CA GLU A 154 -35.67 14.21 -2.65
C GLU A 154 -36.46 14.57 -3.92
N CYS A 155 -35.78 14.96 -4.99
CA CYS A 155 -36.42 15.30 -6.26
C CYS A 155 -37.10 14.09 -6.93
N PHE A 156 -36.56 12.88 -6.73
CA PHE A 156 -37.18 11.66 -7.20
C PHE A 156 -38.51 11.43 -6.50
N ALA A 157 -38.54 11.60 -5.18
CA ALA A 157 -39.75 11.39 -4.40
C ALA A 157 -40.88 12.33 -4.84
N VAL A 158 -40.58 13.63 -4.99
CA VAL A 158 -41.55 14.64 -5.43
C VAL A 158 -42.03 14.39 -6.87
N ALA A 159 -41.14 13.93 -7.76
CA ALA A 159 -41.48 13.70 -9.16
C ALA A 159 -42.38 12.46 -9.36
N HIS A 160 -42.18 11.40 -8.56
CA HIS A 160 -42.79 10.10 -8.78
C HIS A 160 -43.88 9.71 -7.77
N PHE A 161 -43.94 10.35 -6.60
CA PHE A 161 -44.94 10.08 -5.58
C PHE A 161 -45.72 11.35 -5.22
N LYS A 162 -46.27 12.04 -6.23
CA LYS A 162 -47.00 13.31 -6.04
C LYS A 162 -48.08 13.19 -4.96
N ASP A 163 -48.75 12.04 -4.90
CA ASP A 163 -49.83 11.81 -3.94
C ASP A 163 -49.38 11.65 -2.49
N ALA A 164 -48.11 11.36 -2.26
CA ALA A 164 -47.54 11.32 -0.91
C ALA A 164 -47.24 12.73 -0.35
N PHE A 165 -47.36 13.77 -1.17
CA PHE A 165 -46.94 15.15 -0.87
C PHE A 165 -48.08 16.17 -0.96
N HIS A 166 -49.32 15.77 -0.64
CA HIS A 166 -50.49 16.66 -0.68
C HIS A 166 -50.51 17.75 0.41
N ASN A 167 -49.71 17.64 1.49
CA ASN A 167 -49.73 18.57 2.64
C ASN A 167 -48.40 19.33 2.85
N VAL A 168 -47.72 19.74 1.78
CA VAL A 168 -46.30 20.13 1.90
C VAL A 168 -46.08 21.63 1.81
N THR A 169 -44.99 22.06 2.45
CA THR A 169 -44.48 23.43 2.53
C THR A 169 -44.48 24.15 1.17
N PRO A 170 -44.56 25.51 1.14
CA PRO A 170 -44.60 26.30 -0.09
C PRO A 170 -43.49 25.97 -1.10
N ASN A 171 -42.33 25.55 -0.59
CA ASN A 171 -41.18 25.13 -1.42
C ASN A 171 -41.48 23.89 -2.27
N VAL A 172 -42.24 22.92 -1.76
CA VAL A 172 -42.60 21.71 -2.51
C VAL A 172 -43.76 21.96 -3.45
N ALA A 173 -44.70 22.84 -3.10
CA ALA A 173 -45.75 23.28 -4.02
C ALA A 173 -45.15 23.96 -5.27
N ALA A 174 -44.14 24.83 -5.11
CA ALA A 174 -43.41 25.43 -6.22
C ALA A 174 -42.67 24.37 -7.09
N VAL A 175 -42.16 23.30 -6.46
CA VAL A 175 -41.54 22.17 -7.16
C VAL A 175 -42.56 21.37 -7.97
N LEU A 176 -43.74 21.11 -7.41
CA LEU A 176 -44.82 20.37 -8.07
C LEU A 176 -45.44 21.14 -9.24
N GLN A 177 -45.42 22.48 -9.21
CA GLN A 177 -45.92 23.34 -10.30
C GLN A 177 -44.89 23.56 -11.44
N ALA A 178 -43.59 23.37 -11.19
CA ALA A 178 -42.54 23.59 -12.19
C ALA A 178 -42.70 22.81 -13.51
N PRO A 179 -43.16 21.53 -13.52
CA PRO A 179 -43.43 20.81 -14.77
C PRO A 179 -44.59 21.41 -15.57
N ASN A 180 -45.60 21.97 -14.90
CA ASN A 180 -46.80 22.52 -15.53
C ASN A 180 -46.51 23.89 -16.18
N ASN A 181 -45.64 24.69 -15.57
CA ASN A 181 -45.27 26.01 -16.08
C ASN A 181 -44.36 25.97 -17.32
N ALA A 182 -43.73 24.82 -17.61
CA ALA A 182 -42.86 24.66 -18.78
C ALA A 182 -43.63 24.55 -20.12
N GLY A 183 -44.96 24.44 -20.09
CA GLY A 183 -45.80 24.16 -21.28
C GLY A 183 -46.21 25.37 -22.13
N ASN A 184 -46.04 26.61 -21.69
CA ASN A 184 -46.61 27.78 -22.37
C ASN A 184 -45.68 28.49 -23.38
N GLY A 185 -44.49 27.93 -23.66
CA GLY A 185 -43.59 28.39 -24.72
C GLY A 185 -43.75 27.59 -26.01
N LYS A 186 -43.69 28.25 -27.18
CA LYS A 186 -43.76 27.66 -28.53
C LYS A 186 -43.12 26.25 -28.60
N PRO A 187 -43.76 25.27 -29.28
CA PRO A 187 -43.29 23.89 -29.34
C PRO A 187 -41.90 23.81 -29.96
N SER A 188 -40.87 23.74 -29.11
CA SER A 188 -39.52 23.41 -29.57
C SER A 188 -39.47 21.92 -29.90
N SER A 189 -38.81 21.60 -31.02
CA SER A 189 -38.62 20.27 -31.57
C SER A 189 -38.50 19.18 -30.49
N LYS A 190 -39.33 18.14 -30.56
CA LYS A 190 -39.28 16.97 -29.66
C LYS A 190 -37.82 16.51 -29.53
N PRO A 191 -37.20 16.58 -28.34
CA PRO A 191 -35.83 16.15 -28.19
C PRO A 191 -35.76 14.66 -28.49
N ARG A 192 -34.86 14.28 -29.39
CA ARG A 192 -34.59 12.89 -29.76
C ARG A 192 -34.25 12.13 -28.47
N LYS A 193 -35.08 11.16 -28.08
CA LYS A 193 -34.91 10.35 -26.86
C LYS A 193 -33.60 9.57 -26.99
N ARG A 194 -32.52 10.09 -26.43
CA ARG A 194 -31.21 9.44 -26.43
C ARG A 194 -31.17 8.50 -25.24
N ILE A 195 -31.04 7.20 -25.50
CA ILE A 195 -30.98 6.15 -24.47
C ILE A 195 -29.81 6.47 -23.53
N ASN A 196 -30.11 6.64 -22.24
CA ASN A 196 -29.09 7.01 -21.25
C ASN A 196 -28.49 5.78 -20.58
N ASN A 197 -27.39 5.28 -21.16
CA ASN A 197 -26.65 4.13 -20.63
C ASN A 197 -25.89 4.41 -19.32
N SER A 198 -26.05 5.60 -18.71
CA SER A 198 -25.34 6.00 -17.49
C SER A 198 -26.02 5.55 -16.20
N ILE A 199 -27.27 5.07 -16.26
CA ILE A 199 -28.04 4.61 -15.09
C ILE A 199 -27.88 3.10 -14.99
N THR A 200 -27.50 2.61 -13.81
CA THR A 200 -27.38 1.16 -13.58
C THR A 200 -28.77 0.54 -13.69
N SER A 201 -28.96 -0.43 -14.59
CA SER A 201 -30.25 -1.09 -14.73
C SER A 201 -30.57 -1.92 -13.48
N LEU A 202 -31.86 -2.20 -13.24
CA LEU A 202 -32.27 -3.05 -12.13
C LEU A 202 -31.62 -4.43 -12.23
N ASP A 203 -31.52 -4.98 -13.45
CA ASP A 203 -30.82 -6.24 -13.72
C ASP A 203 -29.34 -6.20 -13.37
N GLU A 204 -28.67 -5.07 -13.57
CA GLU A 204 -27.26 -4.91 -13.18
C GLU A 204 -27.08 -4.81 -11.66
N LEU A 205 -28.05 -4.24 -10.95
CA LEU A 205 -28.08 -4.19 -9.49
C LEU A 205 -28.32 -5.58 -8.88
N THR A 206 -29.31 -6.32 -9.39
CA THR A 206 -29.60 -7.68 -8.92
C THR A 206 -28.47 -8.66 -9.26
N LYS A 207 -27.75 -8.46 -10.37
CA LYS A 207 -26.52 -9.20 -10.69
C LYS A 207 -25.33 -8.85 -9.79
N ARG A 208 -25.34 -7.69 -9.11
CA ARG A 208 -24.25 -7.23 -8.24
C ARG A 208 -24.42 -7.67 -6.78
N THR A 209 -25.60 -8.06 -6.34
CA THR A 209 -25.83 -8.64 -5.01
C THR A 209 -25.49 -10.14 -5.03
N PRO A 210 -24.41 -10.58 -4.37
CA PRO A 210 -24.02 -11.99 -4.34
C PRO A 210 -24.82 -12.73 -3.26
N CYS A 211 -26.14 -12.84 -3.40
CA CYS A 211 -26.95 -13.60 -2.44
C CYS A 211 -28.21 -14.27 -3.03
N THR A 212 -28.29 -14.49 -4.34
CA THR A 212 -29.16 -15.56 -4.85
C THR A 212 -28.35 -16.85 -4.87
N LEU A 213 -28.54 -17.66 -3.83
CA LEU A 213 -28.21 -19.09 -3.88
C LEU A 213 -28.80 -19.67 -5.18
N PRO A 214 -28.06 -20.48 -5.94
CA PRO A 214 -28.57 -21.05 -7.18
C PRO A 214 -29.85 -21.84 -6.89
N GLN A 215 -30.97 -21.47 -7.50
CA GLN A 215 -32.22 -22.24 -7.47
C GLN A 215 -32.14 -23.54 -8.31
N GLY A 216 -30.93 -24.01 -8.61
CA GLY A 216 -30.70 -25.25 -9.35
C GLY A 216 -30.55 -26.40 -8.37
N ARG A 217 -31.58 -27.25 -8.28
CA ARG A 217 -31.59 -28.59 -7.64
C ARG A 217 -30.68 -28.66 -6.41
N LEU A 218 -31.16 -28.17 -5.27
CA LEU A 218 -30.60 -28.57 -3.98
C LEU A 218 -30.76 -30.09 -3.90
N THR A 219 -29.67 -30.82 -4.10
CA THR A 219 -29.55 -32.18 -3.57
C THR A 219 -29.97 -32.09 -2.11
N PRO A 220 -30.86 -32.96 -1.60
CA PRO A 220 -31.28 -32.93 -0.21
C PRO A 220 -30.03 -32.94 0.69
N CYS A 221 -29.67 -31.77 1.22
CA CYS A 221 -28.55 -31.68 2.13
C CYS A 221 -28.97 -32.43 3.39
N LYS A 222 -28.34 -33.57 3.65
CA LYS A 222 -28.49 -34.25 4.94
C LYS A 222 -27.99 -33.29 6.01
N LEU A 223 -28.91 -32.74 6.79
CA LEU A 223 -28.59 -31.95 7.97
C LEU A 223 -27.72 -32.82 8.89
N SER A 224 -26.63 -32.25 9.40
CA SER A 224 -25.86 -32.92 10.45
C SER A 224 -26.79 -33.16 11.64
N PRO A 225 -26.78 -34.35 12.28
CA PRO A 225 -27.63 -34.63 13.44
C PRO A 225 -27.36 -33.69 14.63
N ARG A 226 -26.22 -33.00 14.62
CA ARG A 226 -25.78 -32.02 15.62
C ARG A 226 -25.76 -30.59 15.08
N ALA A 227 -26.51 -30.32 14.01
CA ALA A 227 -26.69 -28.98 13.49
C ALA A 227 -27.73 -28.20 14.29
N GLY A 228 -27.48 -26.91 14.48
CA GLY A 228 -28.45 -26.01 15.08
C GLY A 228 -28.02 -24.55 15.02
N TYR A 229 -28.86 -23.70 15.60
CA TYR A 229 -28.61 -22.27 15.72
C TYR A 229 -28.52 -21.90 17.20
N VAL A 230 -27.53 -21.09 17.54
CA VAL A 230 -27.38 -20.47 18.86
C VAL A 230 -27.68 -18.98 18.72
N GLY A 231 -28.79 -18.55 19.31
CA GLY A 231 -29.11 -17.13 19.45
C GLY A 231 -28.38 -16.57 20.67
N PHE A 232 -27.51 -15.59 20.47
CA PHE A 232 -26.85 -14.86 21.55
C PHE A 232 -27.34 -13.41 21.54
N HIS A 233 -28.10 -13.04 22.56
CA HIS A 233 -28.63 -11.68 22.70
C HIS A 233 -27.70 -10.84 23.57
N ASP A 234 -26.96 -9.93 22.93
CA ASP A 234 -26.21 -8.88 23.63
C ASP A 234 -26.94 -7.53 23.46
N LYS A 235 -26.28 -6.51 22.88
CA LYS A 235 -26.93 -5.28 22.39
C LYS A 235 -27.83 -5.55 21.19
N GLN A 236 -27.41 -6.49 20.35
CA GLN A 236 -28.13 -6.96 19.18
C GLN A 236 -28.14 -8.48 19.20
N PRO A 237 -29.23 -9.13 18.76
CA PRO A 237 -29.28 -10.57 18.62
C PRO A 237 -28.32 -11.01 17.50
N VAL A 238 -27.39 -11.90 17.84
CA VAL A 238 -26.48 -12.55 16.89
C VAL A 238 -26.84 -14.02 16.82
N VAL A 239 -27.01 -14.55 15.61
CA VAL A 239 -27.36 -15.95 15.38
C VAL A 239 -26.15 -16.70 14.83
N PHE A 240 -25.70 -17.71 15.55
CA PHE A 240 -24.59 -18.58 15.16
C PHE A 240 -25.14 -19.91 14.65
N TYR A 241 -24.84 -20.25 13.39
CA TYR A 241 -25.05 -21.61 12.91
C TYR A 241 -23.88 -22.50 13.32
N THR A 242 -24.16 -23.72 13.76
CA THR A 242 -23.13 -24.72 14.06
C THR A 242 -23.57 -26.10 13.60
N ASN A 243 -22.59 -26.93 13.27
CA ASN A 243 -22.75 -28.38 13.04
C ASN A 243 -22.20 -29.22 14.20
N ASP A 244 -21.78 -28.56 15.28
CA ASP A 244 -20.97 -29.12 16.36
C ASP A 244 -21.65 -28.93 17.73
N LEU A 245 -22.98 -29.09 17.79
CA LEU A 245 -23.64 -29.23 19.10
C LEU A 245 -23.22 -30.54 19.76
N ALA A 246 -23.14 -30.56 21.09
CA ALA A 246 -22.83 -31.78 21.84
C ALA A 246 -23.92 -32.86 21.66
N SER A 247 -25.18 -32.43 21.57
CA SER A 247 -26.37 -33.28 21.40
C SER A 247 -27.46 -32.56 20.60
N THR A 248 -28.44 -33.30 20.09
CA THR A 248 -29.63 -32.74 19.45
C THR A 248 -30.60 -32.22 20.53
N PRO A 249 -31.04 -30.96 20.48
CA PRO A 249 -32.02 -30.42 21.43
C PRO A 249 -33.35 -31.18 21.38
N SER A 250 -33.96 -31.42 22.55
CA SER A 250 -35.28 -32.05 22.71
C SER A 250 -36.42 -31.19 22.14
N ALA A 251 -36.23 -29.87 22.10
CA ALA A 251 -37.18 -28.90 21.57
C ALA A 251 -36.55 -27.99 20.51
N ARG A 252 -37.40 -27.40 19.65
CA ARG A 252 -36.98 -26.51 18.56
C ARG A 252 -36.29 -25.24 19.06
N VAL A 253 -36.71 -24.74 20.22
CA VAL A 253 -36.16 -23.56 20.89
C VAL A 253 -36.04 -23.91 22.37
N LEU A 254 -34.85 -23.73 22.92
CA LEU A 254 -34.59 -23.86 24.35
C LEU A 254 -34.13 -22.51 24.89
N ASP A 255 -34.50 -22.22 26.13
CA ASP A 255 -34.01 -21.04 26.85
C ASP A 255 -32.53 -21.19 27.22
N GLY A 256 -31.80 -20.07 27.28
CA GLY A 256 -30.37 -20.07 27.60
C GLY A 256 -30.02 -20.51 29.02
N GLU A 257 -30.97 -20.45 29.96
CA GLU A 257 -30.81 -20.93 31.34
C GLU A 257 -31.10 -22.44 31.47
N ASN A 258 -31.65 -23.07 30.43
CA ASN A 258 -31.92 -24.50 30.43
C ASN A 258 -30.60 -25.31 30.45
N SER A 259 -30.48 -26.25 31.40
CA SER A 259 -29.30 -27.12 31.53
C SER A 259 -29.03 -27.95 30.28
N GLU A 260 -30.07 -28.35 29.55
CA GLU A 260 -29.97 -29.03 28.27
C GLU A 260 -29.36 -28.12 27.19
N ALA A 261 -29.83 -26.86 27.10
CA ALA A 261 -29.29 -25.90 26.13
C ALA A 261 -27.81 -25.61 26.39
N ILE A 262 -27.45 -25.45 27.67
CA ILE A 262 -26.08 -25.27 28.12
C ILE A 262 -25.23 -26.50 27.73
N SER A 263 -25.71 -27.70 28.02
CA SER A 263 -25.01 -28.95 27.66
C SER A 263 -24.84 -29.10 26.15
N CYS A 264 -25.89 -28.83 25.36
CA CYS A 264 -25.86 -28.86 23.89
C CYS A 264 -24.81 -27.92 23.30
N CYS A 265 -24.49 -26.81 23.97
CA CYS A 265 -23.50 -25.82 23.53
C CYS A 265 -22.08 -26.05 24.10
N HIS A 266 -21.79 -27.24 24.63
CA HIS A 266 -20.53 -27.59 25.32
C HIS A 266 -20.29 -26.78 26.61
N GLY A 267 -21.37 -26.36 27.27
CA GLY A 267 -21.32 -25.58 28.49
C GLY A 267 -21.26 -24.06 28.26
N LEU A 268 -20.96 -23.35 29.34
CA LEU A 268 -20.77 -21.91 29.36
C LEU A 268 -19.30 -21.58 29.62
N TYR A 269 -18.81 -20.53 28.95
CA TYR A 269 -17.46 -20.02 29.09
C TYR A 269 -17.47 -18.55 29.49
N PRO A 270 -16.64 -18.12 30.47
CA PRO A 270 -16.56 -16.74 30.90
C PRO A 270 -15.82 -15.89 29.85
N ILE A 271 -16.52 -14.95 29.21
CA ILE A 271 -15.92 -13.96 28.31
C ILE A 271 -15.79 -12.63 29.07
N ARG A 272 -14.69 -11.90 28.87
CA ARG A 272 -14.49 -10.52 29.37
C ARG A 272 -14.64 -9.53 28.22
N ARG A 273 -15.58 -8.60 28.29
CA ARG A 273 -15.84 -7.55 27.28
C ARG A 273 -16.04 -6.18 27.92
N TRP A 274 -15.84 -5.14 27.12
CA TRP A 274 -16.15 -3.76 27.49
C TRP A 274 -17.67 -3.56 27.46
N THR A 275 -18.25 -3.02 28.54
CA THR A 275 -19.69 -2.71 28.59
C THR A 275 -19.94 -1.26 28.21
N GLU A 276 -21.11 -1.01 27.59
CA GLU A 276 -21.41 0.12 26.68
C GLU A 276 -21.09 1.55 27.14
N ASN A 277 -20.85 1.80 28.44
CA ASN A 277 -20.72 3.16 28.95
C ASN A 277 -19.43 3.43 29.73
N ARG A 278 -18.54 2.45 29.92
CA ARG A 278 -17.28 2.66 30.67
C ARG A 278 -16.13 1.92 29.98
N VAL A 279 -15.28 2.69 29.29
CA VAL A 279 -14.04 2.24 28.62
C VAL A 279 -12.99 1.69 29.61
N LEU A 280 -13.24 1.75 30.92
CA LEU A 280 -12.27 1.40 31.96
C LEU A 280 -12.52 0.07 32.67
N TYR A 281 -13.69 -0.56 32.53
CA TYR A 281 -13.97 -1.85 33.20
C TYR A 281 -14.46 -2.92 32.23
N ARG A 282 -13.84 -4.10 32.32
CA ARG A 282 -14.31 -5.32 31.64
C ARG A 282 -15.21 -6.09 32.60
N LYS A 283 -16.45 -6.38 32.18
CA LYS A 283 -17.34 -7.28 32.91
C LYS A 283 -17.14 -8.71 32.38
N THR A 284 -17.30 -9.70 33.24
CA THR A 284 -17.33 -11.11 32.84
C THR A 284 -18.79 -11.53 32.62
N PHE A 285 -19.08 -12.18 31.50
CA PHE A 285 -20.39 -12.79 31.20
C PHE A 285 -20.17 -14.24 30.79
N MET A 286 -21.13 -15.08 31.14
CA MET A 286 -21.18 -16.46 30.70
C MET A 286 -21.81 -16.50 29.31
N ALA A 287 -21.07 -17.03 28.34
CA ALA A 287 -21.56 -17.23 26.98
C ALA A 287 -21.45 -18.72 26.61
N PRO A 288 -22.27 -19.22 25.67
CA PRO A 288 -22.12 -20.57 25.15
C PRO A 288 -20.67 -20.83 24.71
N ALA A 289 -20.07 -21.96 25.09
CA ALA A 289 -18.64 -22.22 24.89
C ALA A 289 -18.22 -22.08 23.42
N MET A 290 -19.06 -22.54 22.49
CA MET A 290 -18.85 -22.35 21.05
C MET A 290 -18.82 -20.88 20.60
N VAL A 291 -19.64 -20.00 21.19
CA VAL A 291 -19.64 -18.55 20.90
C VAL A 291 -18.36 -17.92 21.45
N ALA A 292 -17.91 -18.37 22.62
CA ALA A 292 -16.62 -17.95 23.18
C ALA A 292 -15.45 -18.39 22.31
N ALA A 293 -15.42 -19.66 21.88
CA ALA A 293 -14.40 -20.19 20.97
C ALA A 293 -14.36 -19.41 19.65
N TYR A 294 -15.52 -19.16 19.04
CA TYR A 294 -15.63 -18.31 17.85
C TYR A 294 -15.07 -16.91 18.09
N SER A 295 -15.46 -16.27 19.20
CA SER A 295 -15.01 -14.91 19.53
C SER A 295 -13.49 -14.86 19.75
N ILE A 296 -12.91 -15.86 20.43
CA ILE A 296 -11.47 -15.95 20.66
C ILE A 296 -10.73 -16.14 19.31
N ALA A 297 -11.21 -17.04 18.46
CA ALA A 297 -10.57 -17.35 17.19
C ALA A 297 -10.68 -16.22 16.17
N MET A 298 -11.86 -15.59 16.04
CA MET A 298 -12.10 -14.51 15.08
C MET A 298 -11.30 -13.26 15.39
N ASN A 299 -11.08 -12.98 16.68
CA ASN A 299 -10.23 -11.87 17.10
C ASN A 299 -8.75 -12.08 16.74
N GLY A 300 -8.32 -13.29 16.35
CA GLY A 300 -6.93 -13.57 16.01
C GLY A 300 -6.41 -12.71 14.86
N VAL A 301 -7.17 -12.59 13.77
CA VAL A 301 -6.79 -11.77 12.61
C VAL A 301 -6.77 -10.29 12.96
N ASP A 302 -7.80 -9.81 13.66
CA ASP A 302 -7.89 -8.42 14.09
C ASP A 302 -6.78 -8.06 15.09
N CYS A 303 -6.40 -8.98 15.98
CA CYS A 303 -5.25 -8.80 16.87
C CYS A 303 -3.95 -8.64 16.08
N VAL A 304 -3.71 -9.49 15.08
CA VAL A 304 -2.53 -9.39 14.21
C VAL A 304 -2.55 -8.06 13.44
N ASP A 305 -3.70 -7.66 12.91
CA ASP A 305 -3.82 -6.39 12.19
C ASP A 305 -3.64 -5.19 13.11
N HIS A 306 -4.11 -5.25 14.35
CA HIS A 306 -3.89 -4.23 15.37
C HIS A 306 -2.41 -4.10 15.74
N VAL A 307 -1.72 -5.21 16.02
CA VAL A 307 -0.27 -5.22 16.29
C VAL A 307 0.50 -4.64 15.11
N ARG A 308 0.09 -4.96 13.88
CA ARG A 308 0.66 -4.38 12.66
C ARG A 308 0.42 -2.88 12.56
N CYS A 309 -0.80 -2.41 12.86
CA CYS A 309 -1.18 -1.00 12.73
C CYS A 309 -0.58 -0.10 13.81
N THR A 310 -0.27 -0.62 15.00
CA THR A 310 0.40 0.15 16.06
C THR A 310 1.88 0.41 15.76
N ASN A 311 2.52 -0.50 15.02
CA ASN A 311 3.94 -0.43 14.69
C ASN A 311 4.20 -0.67 13.19
N PRO A 312 3.65 0.13 12.27
CA PRO A 312 3.75 -0.15 10.85
C PRO A 312 5.15 0.16 10.32
N SER A 313 5.74 -0.77 9.56
CA SER A 313 6.97 -0.48 8.77
C SER A 313 6.66 0.28 7.47
N MET A 314 5.37 0.47 7.18
CA MET A 314 4.87 1.08 5.96
C MET A 314 5.23 2.58 5.88
N ARG A 315 5.84 2.97 4.76
CA ARG A 315 6.02 4.38 4.38
C ARG A 315 4.88 4.81 3.46
N LYS A 316 4.63 6.12 3.36
CA LYS A 316 3.74 6.68 2.32
C LYS A 316 4.33 6.38 0.94
N GLU A 317 3.85 5.31 0.32
CA GLU A 317 4.36 4.80 -0.95
C GLU A 317 3.19 4.56 -1.91
N GLN A 318 3.34 4.98 -3.17
CA GLN A 318 2.26 4.88 -4.16
C GLN A 318 2.23 3.51 -4.85
N ARG A 319 3.36 2.79 -4.78
CA ARG A 319 3.54 1.52 -5.49
C ARG A 319 3.01 0.36 -4.65
N LEU A 320 1.97 -0.33 -5.15
CA LEU A 320 1.38 -1.51 -4.51
C LEU A 320 2.43 -2.58 -4.14
N SER A 321 3.44 -2.80 -4.98
CA SER A 321 4.49 -3.77 -4.72
C SER A 321 5.27 -3.49 -3.43
N MET A 322 5.52 -2.22 -3.14
CA MET A 322 6.20 -1.83 -1.91
C MET A 322 5.28 -1.94 -0.69
N CYS A 323 3.98 -1.62 -0.84
CA CYS A 323 3.00 -1.83 0.22
C CYS A 323 2.90 -3.32 0.60
N LEU A 324 2.83 -4.21 -0.40
CA LEU A 324 2.81 -5.65 -0.18
C LEU A 324 4.11 -6.14 0.48
N LEU A 325 5.26 -5.65 0.04
CA LEU A 325 6.54 -5.99 0.65
C LEU A 325 6.59 -5.57 2.13
N THR A 326 6.21 -4.33 2.45
CA THR A 326 6.17 -3.87 3.86
C THR A 326 5.19 -4.67 4.69
N TRP A 327 4.07 -5.09 4.11
CA TRP A 327 3.07 -5.92 4.79
C TRP A 327 3.61 -7.32 5.11
N VAL A 328 4.29 -7.97 4.16
CA VAL A 328 4.94 -9.27 4.38
C VAL A 328 6.06 -9.18 5.40
N LEU A 329 6.84 -8.09 5.41
CA LEU A 329 7.87 -7.85 6.41
C LEU A 329 7.27 -7.70 7.81
N ASP A 330 6.19 -6.92 7.97
CA ASP A 330 5.52 -6.76 9.26
C ASP A 330 4.99 -8.10 9.79
N LEU A 331 4.34 -8.91 8.94
CA LEU A 331 3.88 -10.24 9.34
C LEU A 331 5.02 -11.19 9.71
N SER A 332 6.13 -11.13 8.96
CA SER A 332 7.30 -11.96 9.24
C SER A 332 7.90 -11.61 10.61
N LEU A 333 7.95 -10.33 10.98
CA LEU A 333 8.39 -9.88 12.31
C LEU A 333 7.43 -10.31 13.42
N ILE A 334 6.12 -10.24 13.20
CA ILE A 334 5.10 -10.71 14.15
C ILE A 334 5.27 -12.22 14.39
N ASN A 335 5.39 -13.01 13.32
CA ASN A 335 5.58 -14.46 13.41
C ASN A 335 6.91 -14.82 14.11
N ALA A 336 8.00 -14.12 13.78
CA ALA A 336 9.28 -14.31 14.45
C ALA A 336 9.19 -13.99 15.94
N SER A 337 8.48 -12.92 16.32
CA SER A 337 8.25 -12.59 17.73
C SER A 337 7.44 -13.65 18.45
N ALA A 338 6.35 -14.15 17.86
CA ALA A 338 5.56 -15.23 18.43
C ALA A 338 6.40 -16.50 18.64
N LEU A 339 7.23 -16.86 17.66
CA LEU A 339 8.14 -18.00 17.76
C LEU A 339 9.20 -17.80 18.86
N MET A 340 9.80 -16.60 18.95
CA MET A 340 10.77 -16.27 19.99
C MET A 340 10.15 -16.35 21.39
N GLN A 341 8.92 -15.86 21.57
CA GLN A 341 8.18 -16.00 22.83
C GLN A 341 7.88 -17.46 23.15
N GLN A 342 7.57 -18.28 22.13
CA GLN A 342 7.34 -19.71 22.31
C GLN A 342 8.61 -20.48 22.70
N ILE A 343 9.76 -20.12 22.13
CA ILE A 343 11.06 -20.72 22.48
C ILE A 343 11.48 -20.30 23.89
N ARG A 344 11.23 -19.03 24.26
CA ARG A 344 11.59 -18.47 25.57
C ARG A 344 10.54 -18.70 26.65
N LYS A 345 9.64 -19.67 26.52
CA LYS A 345 8.55 -19.94 27.48
C LYS A 345 9.01 -20.12 28.94
N GLU A 346 10.29 -20.38 29.18
CA GLU A 346 10.90 -20.51 30.51
C GLU A 346 11.46 -19.21 31.09
N GLN A 347 11.53 -18.12 30.32
CA GLN A 347 11.96 -16.81 30.82
C GLN A 347 10.77 -15.98 31.28
N THR A 348 10.84 -15.48 32.52
CA THR A 348 9.79 -14.64 33.14
C THR A 348 9.60 -13.29 32.48
N ASP A 349 10.61 -12.79 31.77
CA ASP A 349 10.56 -11.47 31.13
C ASP A 349 10.06 -11.57 29.69
N ARG A 350 8.78 -11.26 29.52
CA ARG A 350 8.16 -11.09 28.20
C ARG A 350 8.76 -9.86 27.52
N GLU A 351 9.70 -10.08 26.62
CA GLU A 351 10.27 -9.00 25.83
C GLU A 351 9.18 -8.35 24.96
N HIS A 352 9.13 -7.01 24.99
CA HIS A 352 8.17 -6.24 24.21
C HIS A 352 8.51 -6.35 22.72
N PHE A 353 7.47 -6.39 21.87
CA PHE A 353 7.63 -6.50 20.41
C PHE A 353 8.53 -5.40 19.80
N GLU A 354 8.51 -4.21 20.40
CA GLU A 354 9.33 -3.06 20.00
C GLU A 354 10.83 -3.31 20.19
N ASN A 355 11.22 -3.96 21.29
CA ASN A 355 12.61 -4.30 21.57
C ASN A 355 13.15 -5.30 20.55
N LEU A 356 12.34 -6.32 20.22
CA LEU A 356 12.69 -7.30 19.19
C LEU A 356 12.89 -6.64 17.82
N LYS A 357 12.04 -5.66 17.46
CA LYS A 357 12.21 -4.89 16.23
C LYS A 357 13.52 -4.10 16.23
N TYR A 358 13.80 -3.40 17.32
CA TYR A 358 15.04 -2.62 17.47
C TYR A 358 16.28 -3.51 17.37
N GLU A 359 16.27 -4.65 18.06
CA GLU A 359 17.34 -5.63 18.02
C GLU A 359 17.56 -6.18 16.60
N PHE A 360 16.48 -6.51 15.89
CA PHE A 360 16.54 -7.00 14.52
C PHE A 360 17.14 -5.96 13.57
N VAL A 361 16.71 -4.70 13.67
CA VAL A 361 17.26 -3.59 12.87
C VAL A 361 18.73 -3.37 13.19
N ASN A 362 19.13 -3.42 14.47
CA ASN A 362 20.53 -3.29 14.86
C ASN A 362 21.37 -4.41 14.28
N ARG A 363 20.95 -5.67 14.44
CA ARG A 363 21.66 -6.84 13.88
C ARG A 363 21.85 -6.71 12.36
N LEU A 364 20.79 -6.35 11.63
CA LEU A 364 20.87 -6.12 10.17
C LEU A 364 21.75 -4.93 9.79
N SER A 365 21.75 -3.87 10.60
CA SER A 365 22.57 -2.68 10.36
C SER A 365 24.05 -2.98 10.60
N HIS A 366 24.38 -3.74 11.65
CA HIS A 366 25.76 -4.12 11.97
C HIS A 366 26.42 -4.95 10.86
N LEU A 367 25.67 -5.85 10.21
CA LEU A 367 26.19 -6.64 9.08
C LEU A 367 26.58 -5.77 7.87
N ASN A 368 25.90 -4.65 7.67
CA ASN A 368 26.15 -3.74 6.54
C ASN A 368 27.03 -2.54 6.88
N TRP A 369 27.29 -2.32 8.17
CA TRP A 369 28.02 -1.17 8.68
C TRP A 369 29.46 -1.05 8.15
N PRO A 370 30.27 -2.12 8.00
CA PRO A 370 31.66 -1.98 7.53
C PRO A 370 31.75 -1.40 6.11
N SER A 371 30.84 -1.82 5.23
CA SER A 371 30.75 -1.37 3.85
C SER A 371 30.21 0.06 3.75
N GLN A 372 29.20 0.39 4.56
CA GLN A 372 28.69 1.76 4.65
C GLN A 372 29.69 2.72 5.27
N LYS A 373 30.45 2.34 6.30
CA LYS A 373 31.47 3.20 6.93
C LYS A 373 32.58 3.53 5.94
N ARG A 374 33.04 2.57 5.11
CA ARG A 374 33.99 2.86 4.01
C ARG A 374 33.43 3.86 3.00
N ASN A 375 32.14 3.76 2.67
CA ASN A 375 31.49 4.69 1.73
C ASN A 375 31.15 6.04 2.36
N ALA A 376 30.85 6.08 3.66
CA ALA A 376 30.59 7.29 4.44
C ALA A 376 31.88 8.05 4.71
N LEU A 377 32.99 7.36 5.02
CA LEU A 377 34.34 7.94 5.07
C LEU A 377 34.73 8.54 3.71
N LYS A 378 34.41 7.87 2.60
CA LYS A 378 34.59 8.44 1.25
C LYS A 378 33.70 9.67 0.98
N ARG A 379 32.53 9.77 1.59
CA ARG A 379 31.63 10.93 1.43
C ARG A 379 32.00 12.10 2.34
N ASN A 380 32.32 11.84 3.60
CA ASN A 380 32.70 12.88 4.58
C ASN A 380 34.08 13.49 4.32
N ARG A 381 34.97 12.83 3.55
CA ARG A 381 36.22 13.45 3.08
C ARG A 381 35.99 14.62 2.09
N SER A 382 34.76 14.83 1.61
CA SER A 382 34.40 15.88 0.65
C SER A 382 33.84 17.15 1.30
N GLU A 383 33.60 17.14 2.61
CA GLU A 383 32.83 18.17 3.33
C GLU A 383 33.65 18.91 4.39
N ALA A 384 34.97 18.71 4.41
CA ALA A 384 35.84 19.73 4.96
C ALA A 384 35.78 20.93 4.01
N THR A 385 34.88 21.87 4.29
CA THR A 385 35.10 23.28 3.97
C THR A 385 36.57 23.53 4.28
N PRO A 386 37.40 24.04 3.34
CA PRO A 386 38.75 24.42 3.68
C PRO A 386 38.60 25.36 4.87
N SER A 387 38.93 24.89 6.07
CA SER A 387 39.00 25.76 7.22
C SER A 387 39.98 26.83 6.76
N TYR A 388 39.51 28.07 6.76
CA TYR A 388 40.36 29.22 6.66
C TYR A 388 41.39 29.07 7.79
N ILE A 389 42.52 28.45 7.46
CA ILE A 389 43.72 28.47 8.25
C ILE A 389 44.40 29.73 7.72
N PRO A 390 44.30 30.88 8.40
CA PRO A 390 45.16 31.99 8.08
C PRO A 390 46.61 31.52 8.32
N ASP A 391 47.52 31.98 7.46
CA ASP A 391 48.99 31.95 7.65
C ASP A 391 49.80 30.71 7.25
N ARG A 392 49.37 29.98 6.22
CA ARG A 392 50.39 29.47 5.28
C ARG A 392 49.99 29.91 3.88
N GLU A 393 50.78 30.82 3.31
CA GLU A 393 50.74 31.18 1.88
C GLU A 393 51.02 29.93 1.05
N GLU A 394 50.03 29.06 0.91
CA GLU A 394 50.13 27.91 0.04
C GLU A 394 50.19 28.44 -1.40
N LEU A 395 51.34 28.27 -2.04
CA LEU A 395 51.61 28.81 -3.37
C LEU A 395 50.62 28.23 -4.39
N HIS A 396 49.67 29.06 -4.82
CA HIS A 396 48.76 28.72 -5.91
C HIS A 396 49.49 28.96 -7.24
N ILE A 397 49.68 27.89 -8.02
CA ILE A 397 50.29 27.98 -9.36
C ILE A 397 49.26 27.56 -10.39
N LEU A 398 49.19 28.33 -11.48
CA LEU A 398 48.38 27.99 -12.64
C LEU A 398 49.23 27.11 -13.58
N THR A 399 48.77 25.89 -13.87
CA THR A 399 49.45 24.98 -14.80
C THR A 399 48.55 24.64 -15.99
N PRO A 400 49.12 24.33 -17.17
CA PRO A 400 48.36 23.79 -18.29
C PRO A 400 47.62 22.51 -17.90
N ASN A 401 46.40 22.35 -18.38
CA ASN A 401 45.65 21.11 -18.19
C ASN A 401 46.25 19.98 -19.03
N SER A 402 46.35 18.78 -18.46
CA SER A 402 46.80 17.57 -19.14
C SER A 402 45.87 17.23 -20.30
N ARG A 403 46.43 17.15 -21.51
CA ARG A 403 45.75 16.68 -22.73
C ARG A 403 45.76 15.15 -22.85
N GLU A 404 46.58 14.47 -22.06
CA GLU A 404 46.67 13.01 -22.05
C GLU A 404 45.50 12.39 -21.27
N ARG A 405 45.14 13.01 -20.13
CA ARG A 405 44.10 12.49 -19.23
C ARG A 405 42.73 13.13 -19.44
N SER A 406 42.65 14.18 -20.26
CA SER A 406 41.42 14.95 -20.48
C SER A 406 41.43 15.69 -21.82
N SER A 407 40.32 16.35 -22.16
CA SER A 407 40.27 17.25 -23.34
C SER A 407 41.18 18.50 -23.25
N GLY A 408 41.95 18.66 -22.17
CA GLY A 408 42.77 19.84 -21.88
C GLY A 408 41.96 21.10 -21.56
N LYS A 409 40.64 20.98 -21.41
CA LYS A 409 39.72 22.11 -21.23
C LYS A 409 38.84 21.89 -19.98
N LEU A 410 39.06 22.70 -18.96
CA LEU A 410 38.25 22.74 -17.74
C LEU A 410 37.30 23.93 -17.75
N VAL A 411 36.12 23.84 -17.12
CA VAL A 411 35.24 25.00 -16.97
C VAL A 411 35.85 25.96 -15.95
N CYS A 412 35.95 27.24 -16.30
CA CYS A 412 36.45 28.26 -15.37
C CYS A 412 35.55 28.37 -14.14
N HIS A 413 36.12 28.16 -12.95
CA HIS A 413 35.38 28.16 -11.68
C HIS A 413 34.68 29.51 -11.43
N LEU A 414 35.41 30.62 -11.60
CA LEU A 414 34.90 31.96 -11.33
C LEU A 414 33.82 32.40 -12.32
N CYS A 415 33.98 32.06 -13.60
CA CYS A 415 32.95 32.32 -14.61
C CYS A 415 31.67 31.53 -14.34
N ARG A 416 31.82 30.28 -13.88
CA ARG A 416 30.67 29.45 -13.46
C ARG A 416 29.94 30.08 -12.27
N LEU A 417 30.66 30.61 -11.28
CA LEU A 417 30.03 31.30 -10.14
C LEU A 417 29.25 32.55 -10.58
N GLN A 418 29.69 33.21 -11.64
CA GLN A 418 29.00 34.37 -12.23
C GLN A 418 27.85 34.00 -13.18
N GLY A 419 27.57 32.71 -13.38
CA GLY A 419 26.57 32.27 -14.35
C GLY A 419 26.96 32.50 -15.82
N ILE A 420 28.21 32.88 -16.09
CA ILE A 420 28.73 33.00 -17.46
C ILE A 420 28.90 31.59 -18.02
N LYS A 421 28.05 31.23 -19.00
CA LYS A 421 28.00 29.88 -19.55
C LYS A 421 29.33 29.49 -20.21
N THR A 422 30.01 28.55 -19.57
CA THR A 422 31.02 27.63 -20.13
C THR A 422 32.21 28.25 -20.85
N THR A 423 32.83 29.29 -20.30
CA THR A 423 34.20 29.62 -20.68
C THR A 423 35.13 28.47 -20.24
N LYS A 424 35.64 27.73 -21.23
CA LYS A 424 36.63 26.69 -21.02
C LYS A 424 38.00 27.34 -20.85
N SER A 425 38.75 26.89 -19.86
CA SER A 425 40.15 27.26 -19.65
C SER A 425 41.07 26.10 -20.01
N SER A 426 42.20 26.43 -20.64
CA SER A 426 43.33 25.53 -20.86
C SER A 426 44.21 25.34 -19.63
N PHE A 427 43.90 26.04 -18.54
CA PHE A 427 44.70 26.04 -17.32
C PHE A 427 43.87 25.70 -16.08
N GLY A 428 44.54 25.16 -15.07
CA GLY A 428 43.98 24.84 -13.77
C GLY A 428 44.93 25.22 -12.65
N CYS A 429 44.39 25.47 -11.46
CA CYS A 429 45.20 25.71 -10.27
C CYS A 429 45.57 24.36 -9.64
N THR A 430 46.86 24.10 -9.45
CA THR A 430 47.37 22.85 -8.86
C THR A 430 46.83 22.61 -7.46
N LYS A 431 46.63 23.68 -6.69
CA LYS A 431 46.19 23.59 -5.29
C LYS A 431 44.67 23.51 -5.13
N CYS A 432 43.91 24.23 -5.96
CA CYS A 432 42.45 24.22 -5.89
C CYS A 432 41.80 23.07 -6.67
N GLU A 433 42.57 22.43 -7.56
CA GLU A 433 42.12 21.38 -8.47
C GLU A 433 40.95 21.79 -9.41
N VAL A 434 40.84 23.08 -9.72
CA VAL A 434 39.79 23.64 -10.59
C VAL A 434 40.37 24.46 -11.74
N GLY A 435 39.64 24.54 -12.85
CA GLY A 435 40.01 25.34 -14.01
C GLY A 435 39.84 26.84 -13.78
N PHE A 436 40.80 27.64 -14.23
CA PHE A 436 40.71 29.10 -14.21
C PHE A 436 41.24 29.69 -15.51
N ARG A 437 40.55 30.71 -16.05
CA ARG A 437 41.21 31.62 -17.01
C ARG A 437 42.31 32.39 -16.28
N VAL A 438 43.32 32.85 -17.00
CA VAL A 438 44.47 33.54 -16.41
C VAL A 438 44.01 34.76 -15.59
N GLU A 439 43.06 35.54 -16.11
CA GLU A 439 42.54 36.72 -15.43
C GLU A 439 41.69 36.33 -14.20
N CYS A 440 40.87 35.29 -14.34
CA CYS A 440 40.04 34.79 -13.24
C CYS A 440 40.89 34.18 -12.11
N PHE A 441 42.03 33.59 -12.43
CA PHE A 441 42.99 33.09 -11.45
C PHE A 441 43.60 34.23 -10.67
N ALA A 442 44.04 35.28 -11.37
CA ALA A 442 44.64 36.45 -10.75
C ALA A 442 43.70 37.07 -9.70
N VAL A 443 42.44 37.30 -10.09
CA VAL A 443 41.43 37.88 -9.20
C VAL A 443 41.07 36.94 -8.04
N ALA A 444 41.09 35.62 -8.24
CA ALA A 444 40.74 34.67 -7.19
C ALA A 444 41.84 34.51 -6.12
N HIS A 445 43.11 34.56 -6.52
CA HIS A 445 44.25 34.23 -5.67
C HIS A 445 45.10 35.41 -5.23
N PHE A 446 45.09 36.53 -5.96
CA PHE A 446 45.89 37.72 -5.64
C PHE A 446 44.96 38.92 -5.44
N LYS A 447 44.03 38.83 -4.49
CA LYS A 447 43.03 39.88 -4.23
C LYS A 447 43.69 41.24 -3.95
N ASP A 448 44.81 41.21 -3.25
CA ASP A 448 45.56 42.42 -2.87
C ASP A 448 46.21 43.09 -4.08
N ALA A 449 46.51 42.37 -5.16
CA ALA A 449 47.06 42.98 -6.37
C ALA A 449 46.06 43.89 -7.13
N PHE A 450 44.76 43.87 -6.77
CA PHE A 450 43.70 44.60 -7.46
C PHE A 450 43.10 45.75 -6.64
N HIS A 451 43.94 46.56 -5.97
CA HIS A 451 43.46 47.69 -5.15
C HIS A 451 42.61 48.74 -5.92
N ASN A 452 42.85 48.92 -7.23
CA ASN A 452 42.03 49.79 -8.10
C ASN A 452 40.94 48.98 -8.80
N VAL A 453 39.93 48.58 -8.02
CA VAL A 453 38.88 47.66 -8.47
C VAL A 453 37.97 48.35 -9.50
N THR A 454 38.07 47.96 -10.76
CA THR A 454 37.04 48.32 -11.75
C THR A 454 35.70 47.64 -11.39
N PRO A 455 34.53 48.19 -11.75
CA PRO A 455 33.22 47.61 -11.41
C PRO A 455 33.09 46.13 -11.80
N ASN A 456 33.72 45.72 -12.90
CA ASN A 456 33.76 44.32 -13.33
C ASN A 456 34.57 43.44 -12.37
N VAL A 457 35.72 43.90 -11.88
CA VAL A 457 36.55 43.16 -10.90
C VAL A 457 35.84 43.10 -9.53
N ALA A 458 35.09 44.14 -9.14
CA ALA A 458 34.29 44.14 -7.91
C ALA A 458 33.20 43.06 -7.95
N ALA A 459 32.45 42.98 -9.05
CA ALA A 459 31.44 41.94 -9.24
C ALA A 459 32.05 40.53 -9.21
N VAL A 460 33.26 40.39 -9.74
CA VAL A 460 34.01 39.13 -9.73
C VAL A 460 34.44 38.74 -8.31
N LEU A 461 34.96 39.69 -7.52
CA LEU A 461 35.40 39.46 -6.14
C LEU A 461 34.23 39.15 -5.18
N GLN A 462 33.03 39.67 -5.46
CA GLN A 462 31.84 39.41 -4.67
C GLN A 462 31.20 38.03 -4.95
N ALA A 463 31.38 37.46 -6.15
CA ALA A 463 30.75 36.20 -6.52
C ALA A 463 31.11 35.00 -5.61
N PRO A 464 32.37 34.79 -5.16
CA PRO A 464 32.71 33.77 -4.17
C PRO A 464 32.03 34.00 -2.81
N ASN A 465 31.97 35.26 -2.34
CA ASN A 465 31.36 35.61 -1.06
C ASN A 465 29.84 35.36 -1.09
N ASN A 466 29.18 35.70 -2.20
CA ASN A 466 27.75 35.47 -2.41
C ASN A 466 27.42 33.97 -2.51
N ALA A 467 28.31 33.17 -3.10
CA ALA A 467 28.15 31.72 -3.17
C ALA A 467 28.30 31.03 -1.80
N GLY A 468 29.01 31.64 -0.85
CA GLY A 468 29.11 31.17 0.54
C GLY A 468 27.87 31.47 1.39
N ASN A 469 27.18 32.58 1.11
CA ASN A 469 26.07 33.07 1.94
C ASN A 469 24.68 32.62 1.48
N GLY A 470 24.52 32.14 0.24
CA GLY A 470 23.25 31.62 -0.29
C GLY A 470 23.26 30.10 -0.48
N LYS A 471 22.11 29.42 -0.31
CA LYS A 471 21.94 27.99 -0.67
C LYS A 471 22.45 27.76 -2.11
N PRO A 472 23.58 27.06 -2.34
CA PRO A 472 24.11 26.91 -3.69
C PRO A 472 23.13 26.10 -4.55
N SER A 473 22.78 26.61 -5.73
CA SER A 473 21.81 25.99 -6.65
C SER A 473 22.23 24.62 -7.20
N SER A 474 23.49 24.22 -6.99
CA SER A 474 23.96 22.84 -7.12
C SER A 474 25.30 22.70 -6.40
N LYS A 475 25.44 21.72 -5.49
CA LYS A 475 26.76 21.36 -4.92
C LYS A 475 27.50 20.50 -5.96
N PRO A 476 28.54 21.00 -6.67
CA PRO A 476 29.32 20.13 -7.55
C PRO A 476 30.09 19.12 -6.70
N ARG A 477 29.93 17.83 -7.02
CA ARG A 477 30.76 16.77 -6.47
C ARG A 477 32.23 17.07 -6.82
N LYS A 478 33.08 17.32 -5.81
CA LYS A 478 34.54 17.34 -6.00
C LYS A 478 34.97 15.92 -6.38
N ARG A 479 35.19 15.69 -7.67
CA ARG A 479 35.97 14.54 -8.15
C ARG A 479 37.42 15.02 -8.19
N ILE A 480 38.35 14.19 -7.73
CA ILE A 480 39.79 14.42 -7.89
C ILE A 480 40.03 14.69 -9.37
N ASN A 481 40.58 15.87 -9.66
CA ASN A 481 40.69 16.34 -11.03
C ASN A 481 42.06 15.99 -11.59
N ASN A 482 42.20 14.77 -12.14
CA ASN A 482 43.42 14.31 -12.80
C ASN A 482 43.72 15.04 -14.13
N SER A 483 42.96 16.08 -14.46
CA SER A 483 43.11 16.85 -15.70
C SER A 483 44.09 18.01 -15.58
N ILE A 484 44.57 18.34 -14.38
CA ILE A 484 45.53 19.43 -14.15
C ILE A 484 46.93 18.82 -14.05
N THR A 485 47.87 19.30 -14.86
CA THR A 485 49.26 18.82 -14.84
C THR A 485 49.90 19.23 -13.52
N SER A 486 50.54 18.28 -12.82
CA SER A 486 51.23 18.61 -11.57
C SER A 486 52.47 19.46 -11.84
N LEU A 487 52.97 20.17 -10.82
CA LEU A 487 54.19 20.97 -10.96
C LEU A 487 55.40 20.10 -11.34
N ASP A 488 55.48 18.90 -10.76
CA ASP A 488 56.56 17.94 -11.00
C ASP A 488 56.55 17.37 -12.43
N GLU A 489 55.39 17.38 -13.10
CA GLU A 489 55.22 16.93 -14.48
C GLU A 489 55.61 18.00 -15.52
N LEU A 490 55.85 19.26 -15.10
CA LEU A 490 56.27 20.33 -16.01
C LEU A 490 57.77 20.23 -16.33
N VAL A 491 58.09 19.39 -17.32
CA VAL A 491 59.43 19.34 -17.91
C VAL A 491 59.64 20.61 -18.74
N LEU A 492 60.62 21.44 -18.36
CA LEU A 492 61.11 22.52 -19.20
C LEU A 492 61.63 21.92 -20.51
N ARG A 493 60.85 22.04 -21.58
CA ARG A 493 61.33 21.81 -22.93
C ARG A 493 62.35 22.91 -23.21
N LYS A 494 63.63 22.55 -23.15
CA LYS A 494 64.75 23.41 -23.53
C LYS A 494 64.68 23.78 -25.00
#